data_AF-A0A0K6IW86-F1
#
_entry.id   AF-A0A0K6IW86-F1
#
_cell.length_a   1.000
_cell.length_b   1.000
_cell.length_c   1.000
_cell.angle_alpha   90.00
_cell.angle_beta   90.00
_cell.angle_gamma   90.00
#
_symmetry.space_group_name_H-M   'P 1'
#
loop_
_entity.id
_entity.type
_entity.pdbx_description
1 polymer ?
#
loop_
_entity_poly.entity_id
_entity_poly.type
_entity_poly.pdbx_seq_one_letter_code
_entity_poly.pdbx_strand_id
1 'polypeptide(L)'
;MHLTHRIALRPTPEQADYFKRACGTARRVWNWALAEWNRQYAAGQKPNAMALKRQFNAIKYSDSDWLDENGQPWLEGIHRDAHSQPFAHLQKAWKRFFKQI
;
A
#
# COMPACT_ATOMS: atom_id res chain seq x y z
N MET A 1 -18.49 12.00 -19.93
CA MET A 1 -17.81 10.69 -19.81
C MET A 1 -16.88 10.57 -21.02
N HIS A 2 -15.55 10.66 -20.84
CA HIS A 2 -14.63 10.51 -21.97
C HIS A 2 -14.47 9.02 -22.31
N LEU A 3 -14.80 8.65 -23.54
CA LEU A 3 -14.44 7.37 -24.15
C LEU A 3 -12.93 7.39 -24.43
N THR A 4 -12.13 7.05 -23.43
CA THR A 4 -10.68 6.89 -23.62
C THR A 4 -10.38 5.51 -24.18
N HIS A 5 -9.35 5.40 -25.02
CA HIS A 5 -8.88 4.12 -25.55
C HIS A 5 -8.47 3.21 -24.39
N ARG A 6 -9.04 2.00 -24.35
CA ARG A 6 -8.63 0.94 -23.43
C ARG A 6 -7.65 0.04 -24.17
N ILE A 7 -6.39 0.06 -23.73
CA ILE A 7 -5.33 -0.78 -24.30
C ILE A 7 -5.16 -1.99 -23.38
N ALA A 8 -5.32 -3.18 -23.95
CA ALA A 8 -5.02 -4.42 -23.23
C ALA A 8 -3.50 -4.61 -23.15
N LEU A 9 -3.00 -4.87 -21.94
CA LEU A 9 -1.60 -5.28 -21.75
C LEU A 9 -1.42 -6.72 -22.21
N ARG A 10 -0.32 -6.99 -22.93
CA ARG A 10 0.15 -8.35 -23.27
C ARG A 10 1.51 -8.57 -22.58
N PRO A 11 1.51 -8.85 -21.26
CA PRO A 11 2.76 -9.00 -20.52
C PRO A 11 3.50 -10.29 -20.89
N THR A 12 4.83 -10.24 -20.85
CA THR A 12 5.66 -11.47 -20.80
C THR A 12 5.41 -12.21 -19.48
N PRO A 13 5.78 -13.50 -19.37
CA PRO A 13 5.67 -14.23 -18.10
C PRO A 13 6.32 -13.50 -16.92
N GLU A 14 7.48 -12.89 -17.11
CA GLU A 14 8.23 -12.16 -16.09
C GLU A 14 7.49 -10.88 -15.67
N GLN A 15 6.91 -10.15 -16.62
CA GLN A 15 6.09 -8.98 -16.34
C GLN A 15 4.80 -9.34 -15.60
N ALA A 16 4.18 -10.46 -15.96
CA ALA A 16 2.97 -10.93 -15.30
C ALA A 16 3.26 -11.33 -13.83
N ASP A 17 4.38 -12.00 -13.57
CA ASP A 17 4.83 -12.29 -12.21
C ASP A 17 5.08 -11.01 -11.41
N TYR A 18 5.82 -10.07 -11.99
CA TYR A 18 6.08 -8.78 -11.38
C TYR A 18 4.78 -8.05 -10.99
N PHE A 19 3.79 -8.00 -11.89
CA PHE A 19 2.51 -7.34 -11.60
C PHE A 19 1.76 -8.01 -10.45
N LYS A 20 1.77 -9.35 -10.37
CA LYS A 20 1.16 -10.07 -9.24
C LYS A 20 1.83 -9.67 -7.92
N ARG A 21 3.17 -9.65 -7.88
CA ARG A 21 3.93 -9.23 -6.71
C ARG A 21 3.66 -7.78 -6.34
N ALA A 22 3.65 -6.86 -7.31
CA ALA A 22 3.35 -5.45 -7.09
C ALA A 22 1.92 -5.23 -6.54
N CYS A 23 0.92 -5.93 -7.09
CA CYS A 23 -0.45 -5.91 -6.57
C CYS A 23 -0.53 -6.49 -5.15
N GLY A 24 0.18 -7.60 -4.88
CA GLY A 24 0.29 -8.20 -3.55
C GLY A 24 0.89 -7.23 -2.53
N THR A 25 1.97 -6.53 -2.90
CA THR A 25 2.59 -5.48 -2.09
C THR A 25 1.62 -4.36 -1.78
N ALA A 26 0.90 -3.85 -2.79
CA ALA A 26 -0.09 -2.79 -2.58
C ALA A 26 -1.18 -3.22 -1.59
N ARG A 27 -1.66 -4.47 -1.70
CA ARG A 27 -2.66 -5.03 -0.79
C ARG A 27 -2.13 -5.19 0.63
N ARG A 28 -0.90 -5.71 0.79
CA ARG A 28 -0.26 -5.88 2.09
C ARG A 28 -0.08 -4.54 2.82
N VAL A 29 0.43 -3.53 2.11
CA VAL A 29 0.63 -2.18 2.67
C VAL A 29 -0.70 -1.52 3.03
N TRP A 30 -1.74 -1.69 2.21
CA TRP A 30 -3.08 -1.23 2.56
C TRP A 30 -3.56 -1.84 3.89
N ASN A 31 -3.43 -3.16 4.05
CA ASN A 31 -3.90 -3.85 5.25
C ASN A 31 -3.15 -3.37 6.49
N TRP A 32 -1.81 -3.24 6.40
CA TRP A 32 -0.99 -2.68 7.46
C TRP A 32 -1.42 -1.25 7.82
N ALA A 33 -1.58 -0.38 6.82
CA ALA A 33 -1.94 1.01 7.04
C ALA A 33 -3.35 1.16 7.64
N LEU A 34 -4.31 0.31 7.24
CA LEU A 34 -5.65 0.29 7.82
C LEU A 34 -5.64 -0.21 9.27
N ALA A 35 -4.89 -1.27 9.56
CA ALA A 35 -4.74 -1.79 10.92
C ALA A 35 -4.12 -0.73 11.85
N GLU A 36 -3.04 -0.09 11.41
CA GLU A 36 -2.36 0.95 12.18
C GLU A 36 -3.22 2.21 12.35
N TRP A 37 -3.99 2.58 11.32
CA TRP A 37 -4.99 3.65 11.43
C TRP A 37 -6.00 3.34 12.53
N ASN A 38 -6.60 2.15 12.51
CA ASN A 38 -7.62 1.74 13.47
C ASN A 38 -7.04 1.68 14.90
N ARG A 39 -5.80 1.20 15.05
CA ARG A 39 -5.09 1.16 16.33
C ARG A 39 -4.89 2.57 16.90
N GLN A 40 -4.39 3.50 16.09
CA GLN A 40 -4.19 4.90 16.50
C GLN A 40 -5.54 5.58 16.84
N TYR A 41 -6.57 5.35 16.03
CA TYR A 41 -7.91 5.91 16.25
C TYR A 41 -8.54 5.39 17.55
N ALA A 42 -8.47 4.09 17.82
CA ALA A 42 -8.96 3.49 19.06
C ALA A 42 -8.24 4.04 20.31
N ALA A 43 -6.98 4.45 20.17
CA ALA A 43 -6.21 5.12 21.21
C ALA A 43 -6.55 6.63 21.35
N GLY A 44 -7.60 7.12 20.71
CA GLY A 44 -8.01 8.53 20.76
C GLY A 44 -7.14 9.48 19.94
N GLN A 45 -6.22 8.96 19.13
CA GLN A 45 -5.36 9.77 18.27
C GLN A 45 -6.14 10.22 17.02
N LYS A 46 -5.52 11.12 16.25
CA LYS A 46 -6.03 11.58 14.95
C LYS A 46 -5.09 11.06 13.84
N PRO A 47 -5.31 9.84 13.33
CA PRO A 47 -4.40 9.24 12.37
C PRO A 47 -4.31 10.07 11.09
N ASN A 48 -3.14 10.03 10.45
CA ASN A 48 -2.88 10.76 9.22
C ASN A 48 -2.13 9.85 8.24
N ALA A 49 -2.64 9.71 7.02
CA ALA A 49 -2.06 8.79 6.03
C ALA A 49 -0.59 9.11 5.69
N MET A 50 -0.18 10.38 5.73
CA MET A 50 1.21 10.76 5.51
C MET A 50 2.08 10.41 6.72
N ALA A 51 1.55 10.53 7.94
CA ALA A 51 2.24 10.07 9.15
C ALA A 51 2.42 8.54 9.13
N LEU A 52 1.39 7.79 8.77
CA LEU A 52 1.47 6.34 8.58
C LEU A 52 2.50 5.95 7.52
N LYS A 53 2.56 6.68 6.41
CA LYS A 53 3.58 6.46 5.37
C LYS A 53 5.00 6.67 5.91
N ARG A 54 5.21 7.68 6.78
CA ARG A 54 6.51 7.91 7.43
C ARG A 54 6.86 6.76 8.38
N GLN A 55 5.92 6.31 9.20
CA GLN A 55 6.10 5.15 10.08
C GLN A 55 6.46 3.91 9.27
N PHE A 56 5.71 3.63 8.20
CA PHE A 56 5.99 2.51 7.31
C PHE A 56 7.40 2.59 6.70
N ASN A 57 7.78 3.77 6.19
CA ASN A 57 9.11 3.95 5.60
C ASN A 57 10.26 3.71 6.59
N ALA A 58 10.03 3.86 7.89
CA ALA A 58 11.02 3.60 8.92
C ALA A 58 11.20 2.10 9.21
N ILE A 59 10.18 1.28 8.95
CA ILE A 59 10.18 -0.16 9.32
C ILE A 59 10.31 -1.11 8.13
N LYS A 60 9.98 -0.65 6.91
CA LYS A 60 9.75 -1.51 5.73
C LYS A 60 10.93 -2.37 5.24
N TYR A 61 12.12 -2.19 5.80
CA TYR A 61 13.34 -2.95 5.45
C TYR A 61 13.99 -3.63 6.67
N SER A 62 13.42 -3.49 7.86
CA SER A 62 14.02 -3.95 9.12
C SER A 62 13.05 -4.76 9.98
N ASP A 63 11.76 -4.52 9.84
CA ASP A 63 10.72 -5.24 10.57
C ASP A 63 10.54 -6.64 10.01
N SER A 64 10.54 -7.65 10.89
CA SER A 64 10.39 -9.07 10.54
C SER A 64 9.12 -9.35 9.75
N ASP A 65 8.05 -8.59 9.97
CA ASP A 65 6.80 -8.70 9.22
C ASP A 65 6.94 -8.21 7.77
N TRP A 66 8.07 -7.64 7.38
CA TRP A 66 8.36 -7.16 6.04
C TRP A 66 9.58 -7.84 5.42
N LEU A 67 10.10 -8.88 6.05
CA LEU A 67 11.14 -9.75 5.51
C LEU A 67 10.53 -11.06 4.99
N ASP A 68 11.23 -11.72 4.08
CA ASP A 68 10.93 -13.07 3.66
C ASP A 68 11.61 -14.11 4.56
N GLU A 69 11.47 -15.39 4.21
CA GLU A 69 12.06 -16.52 4.95
C GLU A 69 13.59 -16.47 5.04
N ASN A 70 14.25 -15.75 4.12
CA ASN A 70 15.70 -15.57 4.07
C ASN A 70 16.14 -14.24 4.70
N GLY A 71 15.22 -13.48 5.30
CA GLY A 71 15.49 -12.16 5.86
C GLY A 71 15.63 -11.05 4.83
N GLN A 72 15.31 -11.30 3.56
CA GLN A 72 15.35 -10.28 2.51
C GLN A 72 14.08 -9.44 2.54
N PRO A 73 14.15 -8.12 2.28
CA PRO A 73 12.95 -7.31 2.32
C PRO A 73 11.94 -7.68 1.24
N TRP A 74 10.68 -7.85 1.64
CA TRP A 74 9.55 -8.12 0.75
C TRP A 74 9.43 -7.11 -0.41
N LEU A 75 9.85 -5.87 -0.18
CA LEU A 75 9.79 -4.77 -1.14
C LEU A 75 10.92 -4.79 -2.17
N GLU A 76 11.89 -5.69 -2.04
CA GLU A 76 13.02 -5.75 -2.96
C GLU A 76 12.55 -6.02 -4.40
N GLY A 77 13.06 -5.20 -5.32
CA GLY A 77 12.68 -5.24 -6.73
C GLY A 77 11.27 -4.74 -7.04
N ILE A 78 10.48 -4.27 -6.06
CA ILE A 78 9.13 -3.73 -6.30
C ILE A 78 9.17 -2.21 -6.50
N HIS A 79 8.41 -1.71 -7.47
CA HIS A 79 8.37 -0.27 -7.73
C HIS A 79 7.76 0.49 -6.55
N ARG A 80 8.39 1.64 -6.22
CA ARG A 80 8.03 2.50 -5.09
C ARG A 80 6.54 2.79 -4.96
N ASP A 81 5.87 2.99 -6.10
CA ASP A 81 4.45 3.35 -6.09
C ASP A 81 3.53 2.23 -5.62
N ALA A 82 3.92 0.95 -5.79
CA ALA A 82 3.14 -0.18 -5.31
C ALA A 82 2.95 -0.12 -3.78
N HIS A 83 3.98 0.31 -3.05
CA HIS A 83 3.92 0.47 -1.59
C HIS A 83 3.65 1.93 -1.14
N SER A 84 3.58 2.91 -2.04
CA SER A 84 3.35 4.32 -1.70
C SER A 84 1.91 4.78 -1.98
N GLN A 85 1.29 4.33 -3.08
CA GLN A 85 -0.09 4.69 -3.43
C GLN A 85 -1.16 4.21 -2.43
N PRO A 86 -1.01 3.06 -1.73
CA PRO A 86 -2.02 2.61 -0.76
C PRO A 86 -2.36 3.65 0.31
N PHE A 87 -1.38 4.43 0.79
CA PHE A 87 -1.62 5.51 1.76
C PHE A 87 -2.52 6.62 1.20
N ALA A 88 -2.33 7.01 -0.05
CA ALA A 88 -3.17 8.00 -0.72
C ALA A 88 -4.60 7.47 -0.92
N HIS A 89 -4.73 6.19 -1.27
CA HIS A 89 -6.03 5.53 -1.37
C HIS A 89 -6.73 5.49 0.00
N LEU A 90 -6.00 5.20 1.09
CA LEU A 90 -6.55 5.16 2.44
C LEU A 90 -7.06 6.54 2.87
N GLN A 91 -6.28 7.59 2.62
CA GLN A 91 -6.71 8.97 2.86
C GLN A 91 -7.99 9.31 2.08
N LYS A 92 -8.06 8.92 0.81
CA LYS A 92 -9.24 9.13 -0.04
C LYS A 92 -10.47 8.37 0.48
N ALA A 93 -10.29 7.15 0.98
CA ALA A 93 -11.36 6.36 1.56
C ALA A 93 -11.94 7.03 2.81
N TRP A 94 -11.11 7.43 3.77
CA TRP A 94 -11.58 8.13 4.97
C TRP A 94 -12.21 9.48 4.68
N LYS A 95 -11.63 10.27 3.76
CA LYS A 95 -12.26 11.54 3.31
C LYS A 95 -13.66 11.33 2.74
N ARG A 96 -13.90 10.22 2.04
CA ARG A 96 -15.23 9.88 1.52
C ARG A 96 -16.18 9.46 2.63
N PHE A 97 -15.73 8.60 3.53
CA PHE A 97 -16.51 8.14 4.67
C PHE A 97 -17.02 9.31 5.53
N PHE A 98 -16.14 10.21 5.96
CA PHE A 98 -16.53 11.37 6.78
C PHE A 98 -17.29 12.48 6.03
N LYS A 99 -17.33 12.43 4.69
CA LYS A 99 -18.20 13.32 3.91
C LYS A 99 -19.64 12.79 3.83
N GLN A 100 -19.83 11.49 4.04
CA GLN A 100 -21.13 10.83 3.98
C GLN A 100 -21.83 10.73 5.34
N ILE A 101 -21.12 11.06 6.43
CA ILE A 101 -21.65 11.23 7.79
C ILE A 101 -22.00 12.70 7.97
#